data_AF-A0A8C3JZV0-F1
#
_entry.id   AF-A0A8C3JZV0-F1
#
_cell.length_a   1.000
_cell.length_b   1.000
_cell.length_c   1.000
_cell.angle_alpha   90.00
_cell.angle_beta   90.00
_cell.angle_gamma   90.00
#
_symmetry.space_group_name_H-M   'P 1'
#
loop_
_entity.id
_entity.type
_entity.pdbx_description
1 polymer ?
#
loop_
_entity_poly.entity_id
_entity_poly.type
_entity_poly.pdbx_seq_one_letter_code
_entity_poly.pdbx_strand_id
1 'polypeptide(L)'
;MDEGEENSDSEEKAHILTENERSTKEYLPELEKKEKGSMPALFVYVRVFPGFISILSISETECVIKNIQWITGNNFTVERGQQQIEEYISTWDVHVSWLHWSEFLQEEELKHSKRYHYRVCWSVPTRRKPIPRATASVYFVIEISKIKPATSPVEVFYTLESCRLIHRPGQHPFREKWLKDIIENKIILMERLNF
;
A
#
# COMPACT_ATOMS: atom_id res chain seq x y z
N MET A 1 56.05 7.84 24.43
CA MET A 1 57.35 7.16 24.33
C MET A 1 57.18 5.88 25.12
N ASP A 2 56.30 5.01 24.64
CA ASP A 2 56.55 3.99 23.58
C ASP A 2 57.13 2.76 24.28
N GLU A 3 56.72 1.53 24.04
CA GLU A 3 55.81 0.88 23.09
C GLU A 3 55.65 -0.57 23.60
N GLY A 4 54.67 -1.32 23.07
CA GLY A 4 54.89 -2.74 22.79
C GLY A 4 54.03 -3.79 23.52
N GLU A 5 53.28 -4.53 22.70
CA GLU A 5 52.59 -5.82 22.85
C GLU A 5 53.33 -6.88 23.71
N GLU A 6 52.72 -7.94 24.26
CA GLU A 6 51.91 -8.98 23.60
C GLU A 6 51.29 -9.96 24.64
N ASN A 7 50.31 -10.74 24.17
CA ASN A 7 49.43 -11.74 24.83
C ASN A 7 50.05 -12.77 25.79
N SER A 8 49.23 -13.25 26.75
CA SER A 8 48.93 -14.69 26.97
C SER A 8 48.04 -14.92 28.21
N ASP A 9 46.95 -15.68 28.08
CA ASP A 9 46.45 -16.68 29.06
C ASP A 9 45.09 -17.21 28.55
N SER A 10 44.92 -18.46 28.11
CA SER A 10 44.99 -19.77 28.79
C SER A 10 43.64 -20.20 29.43
N GLU A 11 43.41 -21.52 29.47
CA GLU A 11 42.29 -22.30 30.07
C GLU A 11 41.02 -22.49 29.19
N GLU A 12 40.72 -23.64 28.58
CA GLU A 12 40.61 -25.07 28.97
C GLU A 12 39.29 -25.48 29.68
N LYS A 13 38.67 -26.55 29.13
CA LYS A 13 37.61 -27.47 29.67
C LYS A 13 36.14 -27.07 29.44
N ALA A 14 35.21 -27.95 29.04
CA ALA A 14 35.22 -29.39 28.71
C ALA A 14 33.92 -29.76 27.95
N HIS A 15 33.97 -30.91 27.24
CA HIS A 15 32.92 -31.88 26.86
C HIS A 15 31.42 -31.49 27.01
N ILE A 16 30.52 -31.81 26.07
CA ILE A 16 30.06 -33.17 25.70
C ILE A 16 29.51 -33.19 24.26
N LEU A 17 29.86 -34.24 23.51
CA LEU A 17 29.26 -34.66 22.23
C LEU A 17 28.09 -35.63 22.50
N THR A 18 27.05 -35.55 21.67
CA THR A 18 26.22 -36.68 21.13
C THR A 18 25.13 -36.02 20.27
N GLU A 19 25.36 -35.86 18.97
CA GLU A 19 25.11 -36.81 17.87
C GLU A 19 23.67 -36.81 17.33
N ASN A 20 23.64 -36.87 15.99
CA ASN A 20 22.57 -37.25 15.08
C ASN A 20 21.66 -36.14 14.54
N GLU A 21 22.07 -35.51 13.44
CA GLU A 21 21.90 -36.02 12.06
C GLU A 21 20.44 -35.92 11.56
N ARG A 22 20.15 -34.88 10.79
CA ARG A 22 19.43 -35.08 9.52
C ARG A 22 19.73 -33.96 8.52
N SER A 23 20.80 -34.19 7.76
CA SER A 23 20.91 -33.96 6.32
C SER A 23 20.09 -32.80 5.72
N THR A 24 20.69 -31.63 5.66
CA THR A 24 20.41 -30.62 4.63
C THR A 24 21.59 -30.57 3.69
N LYS A 25 21.55 -31.40 2.65
CA LYS A 25 22.33 -31.23 1.41
C LYS A 25 21.34 -31.36 0.26
N GLU A 26 21.10 -30.23 -0.40
CA GLU A 26 21.56 -29.98 -1.77
C GLU A 26 20.61 -30.61 -2.79
N TYR A 27 19.85 -29.77 -3.50
CA TYR A 27 19.71 -29.82 -4.96
C TYR A 27 19.17 -28.46 -5.41
N LEU A 28 20.09 -27.55 -5.69
CA LEU A 28 19.86 -26.42 -6.62
C LEU A 28 20.16 -26.93 -8.02
N PRO A 29 19.36 -26.57 -9.03
CA PRO A 29 19.90 -26.31 -10.35
C PRO A 29 19.84 -24.80 -10.63
N GLU A 30 21.02 -24.23 -10.83
CA GLU A 30 21.20 -22.93 -11.47
C GLU A 30 20.77 -23.04 -12.94
N LEU A 31 19.91 -22.12 -13.38
CA LEU A 31 19.79 -21.76 -14.79
C LEU A 31 19.61 -20.25 -14.92
N GLU A 32 20.71 -19.57 -15.27
CA GLU A 32 20.68 -18.19 -15.72
C GLU A 32 20.11 -18.07 -17.15
N LYS A 33 19.08 -17.23 -17.25
CA LYS A 33 18.77 -16.20 -18.28
C LYS A 33 18.64 -16.57 -19.77
N LYS A 34 17.41 -16.43 -20.28
CA LYS A 34 17.10 -15.44 -21.34
C LYS A 34 15.60 -15.08 -21.40
N GLU A 35 15.35 -13.85 -21.81
CA GLU A 35 14.15 -13.04 -21.64
C GLU A 35 12.85 -13.47 -22.35
N LYS A 36 11.76 -12.81 -21.88
CA LYS A 36 10.45 -12.49 -22.48
C LYS A 36 9.30 -13.48 -22.25
N GLY A 37 8.44 -13.09 -21.31
CA GLY A 37 7.10 -13.64 -21.14
C GLY A 37 6.67 -13.55 -19.68
N SER A 38 5.85 -12.56 -19.35
CA SER A 38 5.21 -12.42 -18.05
C SER A 38 4.42 -13.69 -17.71
N MET A 39 4.88 -14.45 -16.73
CA MET A 39 4.09 -15.51 -16.10
C MET A 39 4.30 -15.47 -14.58
N PRO A 40 3.28 -15.14 -13.77
CA PRO A 40 3.34 -15.44 -12.34
C PRO A 40 2.94 -16.91 -12.13
N ALA A 41 3.88 -17.69 -11.58
CA ALA A 41 3.62 -19.05 -11.11
C ALA A 41 2.63 -19.02 -9.93
N LEU A 42 1.49 -19.69 -10.08
CA LEU A 42 0.52 -19.95 -9.01
C LEU A 42 0.96 -21.14 -8.16
N PHE A 43 1.06 -20.96 -6.84
CA PHE A 43 1.03 -22.05 -5.87
C PHE A 43 -0.42 -22.19 -5.36
N VAL A 44 -1.13 -23.24 -5.76
CA VAL A 44 -2.50 -23.54 -5.31
C VAL A 44 -2.44 -24.50 -4.12
N TYR A 45 -2.93 -24.10 -2.95
CA TYR A 45 -3.11 -25.00 -1.82
C TYR A 45 -4.57 -25.50 -1.79
N VAL A 46 -4.80 -26.74 -2.24
CA VAL A 46 -6.11 -27.37 -2.15
C VAL A 46 -6.23 -28.08 -0.79
N ARG A 47 -7.00 -27.52 0.15
CA ARG A 47 -7.48 -28.29 1.31
C ARG A 47 -8.80 -28.96 0.95
N VAL A 48 -8.77 -30.29 0.82
CA VAL A 48 -9.96 -31.13 0.66
C VAL A 48 -10.57 -31.37 2.04
N PHE A 49 -11.72 -30.75 2.33
CA PHE A 49 -12.60 -31.20 3.41
C PHE A 49 -13.70 -32.07 2.80
N PRO A 50 -13.96 -33.29 3.33
CA PRO A 50 -15.06 -34.11 2.85
C PRO A 50 -16.40 -33.44 3.21
N GLY A 51 -17.20 -33.09 2.20
CA GLY A 51 -18.63 -32.77 2.37
C GLY A 51 -19.15 -31.46 1.77
N PHE A 52 -18.32 -30.53 1.31
CA PHE A 52 -18.79 -29.28 0.70
C PHE A 52 -17.80 -28.79 -0.36
N ILE A 53 -18.14 -28.93 -1.65
CA ILE A 53 -17.39 -28.28 -2.72
C ILE A 53 -18.00 -26.88 -2.90
N SER A 54 -17.49 -25.91 -2.15
CA SER A 54 -17.73 -24.50 -2.49
C SER A 54 -16.73 -24.12 -3.59
N ILE A 55 -17.21 -24.04 -4.83
CA ILE A 55 -16.44 -23.46 -5.94
C ILE A 55 -16.34 -21.96 -5.66
N LEU A 56 -15.24 -21.49 -5.07
CA LEU A 56 -14.94 -20.07 -5.00
C LEU A 56 -14.46 -19.66 -6.40
N SER A 57 -15.37 -19.10 -7.21
CA SER A 57 -15.02 -18.56 -8.52
C SER A 57 -14.07 -17.38 -8.33
N ILE A 58 -12.77 -17.60 -8.57
CA ILE A 58 -11.80 -16.53 -8.73
C ILE A 58 -11.98 -16.01 -10.15
N SER A 59 -12.78 -14.95 -10.31
CA SER A 59 -12.79 -14.21 -11.56
C SER A 59 -11.51 -13.39 -11.64
N GLU A 60 -10.54 -13.84 -12.43
CA GLU A 60 -9.41 -13.02 -12.85
C GLU A 60 -9.90 -11.95 -13.81
N THR A 61 -10.17 -10.75 -13.29
CA THR A 61 -10.32 -9.56 -14.11
C THR A 61 -8.92 -9.04 -14.43
N GLU A 62 -8.54 -8.99 -15.70
CA GLU A 62 -7.35 -8.25 -16.14
C GLU A 62 -7.44 -6.81 -15.61
N CYS A 63 -6.57 -6.46 -14.65
CA CYS A 63 -6.62 -5.13 -14.04
C CYS A 63 -5.93 -4.13 -14.97
N VAL A 64 -6.71 -3.46 -15.83
CA VAL A 64 -6.22 -2.31 -16.58
C VAL A 64 -5.95 -1.17 -15.62
N ILE A 65 -4.70 -0.72 -15.55
CA ILE A 65 -4.32 0.42 -14.71
C ILE A 65 -4.82 1.69 -15.40
N LYS A 66 -5.87 2.28 -14.82
CA LYS A 66 -6.45 3.54 -15.30
C LYS A 66 -5.70 4.71 -14.66
N ASN A 67 -5.46 5.75 -15.44
CA ASN A 67 -4.88 7.00 -14.98
C ASN A 67 -5.48 8.16 -15.76
N ILE A 68 -5.37 9.37 -15.21
CA ILE A 68 -5.86 10.60 -15.82
C ILE A 68 -4.68 11.52 -16.18
N GLN A 69 -4.95 12.50 -17.03
CA GLN A 69 -4.00 13.57 -17.31
C GLN A 69 -4.10 14.66 -16.24
N TRP A 70 -3.09 14.73 -15.38
CA TRP A 70 -3.01 15.75 -14.34
C TRP A 70 -2.73 17.14 -14.92
N ILE A 71 -3.27 18.18 -14.26
CA ILE A 71 -3.11 19.57 -14.71
C ILE A 71 -1.65 20.02 -14.61
N THR A 72 -1.29 21.06 -15.36
CA THR A 72 0.02 21.70 -15.26
C THR A 72 0.10 22.62 -14.04
N GLY A 73 1.30 22.81 -13.50
CA GLY A 73 1.52 23.63 -12.31
C GLY A 73 1.04 25.08 -12.45
N ASN A 74 1.12 25.67 -13.64
CA ASN A 74 0.67 27.04 -13.91
C ASN A 74 -0.85 27.26 -13.75
N ASN A 75 -1.65 26.26 -14.10
CA ASN A 75 -3.11 26.39 -14.12
C ASN A 75 -3.76 25.79 -12.87
N PHE A 76 -2.96 25.47 -11.86
CA PHE A 76 -3.43 24.81 -10.66
C PHE A 76 -4.18 25.75 -9.73
N THR A 77 -5.33 25.29 -9.25
CA THR A 77 -6.11 25.90 -8.16
C THR A 77 -6.59 24.78 -7.23
N VAL A 78 -6.90 25.11 -5.99
CA VAL A 78 -7.29 24.12 -4.97
C VAL A 78 -8.54 23.36 -5.40
N GLU A 79 -9.52 24.06 -5.95
CA GLU A 79 -10.78 23.50 -6.42
C GLU A 79 -10.57 22.59 -7.63
N ARG A 80 -9.66 22.97 -8.55
CA ARG A 80 -9.30 22.12 -9.69
C ARG A 80 -8.55 20.86 -9.24
N GLY A 81 -7.67 20.98 -8.25
CA GLY A 81 -7.00 19.83 -7.64
C GLY A 81 -8.01 18.84 -7.08
N GLN A 82 -8.99 19.34 -6.32
CA GLN A 82 -10.07 18.52 -5.77
C GLN A 82 -10.91 17.84 -6.87
N GLN A 83 -11.29 18.58 -7.92
CA GLN A 83 -12.02 18.02 -9.07
C GLN A 83 -11.25 16.91 -9.78
N GLN A 84 -9.94 17.06 -9.98
CA GLN A 84 -9.12 16.02 -10.60
C GLN A 84 -8.95 14.79 -9.70
N ILE A 85 -8.92 14.97 -8.37
CA ILE A 85 -8.93 13.84 -7.44
C ILE A 85 -10.24 13.05 -7.58
N GLU A 86 -11.39 13.73 -7.66
CA GLU A 86 -12.68 13.08 -7.90
C GLU A 86 -12.73 12.36 -9.24
N GLU A 87 -12.22 12.98 -10.31
CA GLU A 87 -12.09 12.35 -11.62
C GLU A 87 -11.20 11.10 -11.56
N TYR A 88 -10.06 11.17 -10.89
CA TYR A 88 -9.18 10.03 -10.72
C TYR A 88 -9.85 8.91 -9.93
N ILE A 89 -10.55 9.23 -8.84
CA ILE A 89 -11.28 8.26 -8.02
C ILE A 89 -12.40 7.59 -8.81
N SER A 90 -13.06 8.31 -9.71
CA SER A 90 -14.08 7.73 -10.59
C SER A 90 -13.54 6.62 -11.49
N THR A 91 -12.21 6.57 -11.71
CA THR A 91 -11.57 5.48 -12.46
C THR A 91 -11.37 4.21 -11.62
N TRP A 92 -11.48 4.29 -10.29
CA TRP A 92 -11.26 3.16 -9.40
C TRP A 92 -12.41 2.16 -9.50
N ASP A 93 -12.07 0.88 -9.49
CA ASP A 93 -13.05 -0.20 -9.49
C ASP A 93 -13.47 -0.50 -8.04
N VAL A 94 -14.44 0.26 -7.56
CA VAL A 94 -14.98 0.18 -6.19
C VAL A 94 -16.49 -0.03 -6.27
N HIS A 95 -17.03 -0.90 -5.42
CA HIS A 95 -18.46 -1.19 -5.40
C HIS A 95 -19.32 0.06 -5.14
N VAL A 96 -20.46 0.17 -5.83
CA VAL A 96 -21.40 1.32 -5.78
C VAL A 96 -21.96 1.67 -4.39
N SER A 97 -21.82 0.77 -3.41
CA SER A 97 -22.23 1.03 -2.02
C SER A 97 -21.27 1.91 -1.26
N TRP A 98 -20.04 2.08 -1.77
CA TRP A 98 -19.09 3.02 -1.22
C TRP A 98 -19.49 4.43 -1.59
N LEU A 99 -19.67 5.25 -0.56
CA LEU A 99 -19.84 6.69 -0.71
C LEU A 99 -18.57 7.39 -0.25
N HIS A 100 -18.21 8.45 -0.95
CA HIS A 100 -17.08 9.27 -0.59
C HIS A 100 -17.38 10.76 -0.73
N TRP A 101 -16.55 11.55 -0.06
CA TRP A 101 -16.49 12.99 -0.22
C TRP A 101 -15.06 13.45 -0.05
N SER A 102 -14.65 14.48 -0.80
CA SER A 102 -13.32 15.09 -0.72
C SER A 102 -13.36 16.42 0.03
N GLU A 103 -12.24 16.73 0.69
CA GLU A 103 -12.01 17.94 1.45
C GLU A 103 -10.60 18.44 1.19
N PHE A 104 -10.44 19.75 1.07
CA PHE A 104 -9.13 20.38 1.17
C PHE A 104 -8.76 20.57 2.65
N LEU A 105 -7.55 20.14 3.03
CA LEU A 105 -7.06 20.26 4.40
C LEU A 105 -6.20 21.50 4.59
N GLN A 106 -5.11 21.59 3.83
CA GLN A 106 -4.11 22.63 4.03
C GLN A 106 -3.18 22.79 2.84
N GLU A 107 -2.57 23.96 2.79
CA GLU A 107 -1.48 24.32 1.90
C GLU A 107 -0.19 24.38 2.70
N GLU A 108 0.87 23.79 2.16
CA GLU A 108 2.20 23.74 2.75
C GLU A 108 3.22 24.31 1.75
N GLU A 109 3.82 25.44 2.12
CA GLU A 109 4.84 26.11 1.32
C GLU A 109 6.23 25.61 1.72
N LEU A 110 6.91 24.89 0.83
CA LEU A 110 8.27 24.40 1.03
C LEU A 110 9.28 25.28 0.28
N LYS A 111 10.57 25.08 0.57
CA LYS A 111 11.67 25.84 -0.05
C LYS A 111 11.66 25.73 -1.58
N HIS A 112 11.36 24.54 -2.11
CA HIS A 112 11.47 24.21 -3.53
C HIS A 112 10.19 23.68 -4.16
N SER A 113 9.13 23.56 -3.37
CA SER A 113 7.83 23.08 -3.84
C SER A 113 6.71 23.64 -2.97
N LYS A 114 5.50 23.46 -3.45
CA LYS A 114 4.28 23.82 -2.78
C LYS A 114 3.38 22.59 -2.77
N ARG A 115 2.87 22.21 -1.61
CA ARG A 115 2.06 21.00 -1.42
C ARG A 115 0.65 21.37 -0.99
N TYR A 116 -0.31 20.70 -1.59
CA TYR A 116 -1.72 20.85 -1.29
C TYR A 116 -2.23 19.51 -0.79
N HIS A 117 -2.72 19.50 0.45
CA HIS A 117 -3.16 18.30 1.14
C HIS A 117 -4.68 18.21 1.07
N TYR A 118 -5.17 17.05 0.65
CA TYR A 118 -6.59 16.74 0.55
C TYR A 118 -6.89 15.46 1.30
N ARG A 119 -8.12 15.33 1.76
CA ARG A 119 -8.65 14.10 2.37
C ARG A 119 -9.86 13.67 1.61
N VAL A 120 -9.92 12.38 1.28
CA VAL A 120 -11.13 11.74 0.78
C VAL A 120 -11.60 10.75 1.82
N CYS A 121 -12.79 10.98 2.36
CA CYS A 121 -13.39 10.13 3.37
C CYS A 121 -14.36 9.16 2.70
N TRP A 122 -14.21 7.87 3.01
CA TRP A 122 -14.96 6.76 2.47
C TRP A 122 -15.80 6.08 3.54
N SER A 123 -17.01 5.68 3.17
CA SER A 123 -17.88 4.94 4.07
C SER A 123 -18.92 4.11 3.32
N VAL A 124 -19.49 3.10 4.00
CA VAL A 124 -20.58 2.27 3.49
C VAL A 124 -21.77 2.38 4.44
N PRO A 125 -22.72 3.30 4.20
CA PRO A 125 -23.92 3.41 5.02
C PRO A 125 -24.83 2.20 4.79
N THR A 126 -25.55 1.78 5.83
CA THR A 126 -26.53 0.70 5.74
C THR A 126 -27.87 1.16 6.32
N ARG A 127 -28.99 0.53 5.91
CA ARG A 127 -30.31 0.86 6.45
C ARG A 127 -30.38 0.76 7.98
N ARG A 128 -29.63 -0.18 8.58
CA ARG A 128 -29.59 -0.38 10.04
C ARG A 128 -28.63 0.57 10.74
N LYS A 129 -27.65 1.12 10.04
CA LYS A 129 -26.63 2.04 10.55
C LYS A 129 -26.36 3.11 9.48
N PRO A 130 -27.24 4.14 9.38
CA PRO A 130 -27.10 5.18 8.38
C PRO A 130 -25.86 6.05 8.62
N ILE A 131 -25.45 6.18 9.89
CA ILE A 131 -24.17 6.76 10.30
C ILE A 131 -23.20 5.59 10.57
N PRO A 132 -22.17 5.39 9.73
CA PRO A 132 -21.20 4.31 9.90
C PRO A 132 -20.42 4.47 11.20
N ARG A 133 -20.13 3.35 11.89
CA ARG A 133 -19.31 3.35 13.13
C ARG A 133 -17.86 3.78 12.87
N ALA A 134 -17.36 3.52 11.67
CA ALA A 134 -16.02 3.85 11.24
C ALA A 134 -16.04 4.22 9.75
N THR A 135 -15.11 5.09 9.38
CA THR A 135 -14.85 5.52 8.01
C THR A 135 -13.39 5.20 7.66
N ALA A 136 -13.05 5.21 6.38
CA ALA A 136 -11.65 5.12 5.92
C ALA A 136 -11.27 6.42 5.22
N SER A 137 -10.10 6.97 5.51
CA SER A 137 -9.59 8.15 4.83
C SER A 137 -8.46 7.80 3.85
N VAL A 138 -8.46 8.44 2.69
CA VAL A 138 -7.32 8.46 1.76
C VAL A 138 -6.82 9.89 1.68
N TYR A 139 -5.54 10.09 1.92
CA TYR A 139 -4.92 11.40 1.91
C TYR A 139 -4.18 11.60 0.59
N PHE A 140 -4.54 12.65 -0.13
CA PHE A 140 -3.87 13.03 -1.38
C PHE A 140 -2.98 14.24 -1.13
N VAL A 141 -1.81 14.22 -1.78
CA VAL A 141 -0.88 15.33 -1.80
C VAL A 141 -0.60 15.67 -3.26
N ILE A 142 -0.93 16.89 -3.65
CA ILE A 142 -0.54 17.45 -4.93
C ILE A 142 0.65 18.37 -4.70
N GLU A 143 1.79 18.06 -5.33
CA GLU A 143 3.03 18.79 -5.21
C GLU A 143 3.35 19.52 -6.52
N ILE A 144 3.59 20.83 -6.40
CA ILE A 144 4.04 21.70 -7.48
C ILE A 144 5.46 22.13 -7.17
N SER A 145 6.42 21.72 -8.00
CA SER A 145 7.81 22.13 -7.83
C SER A 145 8.02 23.56 -8.37
N LYS A 146 8.77 24.36 -7.62
CA LYS A 146 9.22 25.70 -8.04
C LYS A 146 10.43 25.64 -8.99
N ILE A 147 11.13 24.51 -9.02
CA ILE A 147 12.34 24.31 -9.83
C ILE A 147 11.96 23.77 -11.22
N LYS A 148 10.92 22.93 -11.28
CA LYS A 148 10.44 22.37 -12.55
C LYS A 148 9.75 23.44 -13.39
N PRO A 149 9.82 23.34 -14.73
CA PRO A 149 9.10 24.27 -15.59
C PRO A 149 7.61 24.15 -15.34
N ALA A 150 6.90 25.27 -15.35
CA ALA A 150 5.49 25.28 -14.96
C ALA A 150 4.54 24.71 -16.04
N THR A 151 5.09 24.31 -17.18
CA THR A 151 4.46 23.46 -18.20
C THR A 151 4.43 21.98 -17.81
N SER A 152 5.19 21.57 -16.79
CA SER A 152 5.18 20.20 -16.29
C SER A 152 3.88 19.90 -15.52
N PRO A 153 3.35 18.66 -15.62
CA PRO A 153 2.19 18.25 -14.85
C PRO A 153 2.53 18.23 -13.36
N VAL A 154 1.52 18.50 -12.52
CA VAL A 154 1.66 18.39 -11.06
C VAL A 154 1.98 16.96 -10.65
N GLU A 155 2.78 16.81 -9.59
CA GLU A 155 3.02 15.50 -9.01
C GLU A 155 1.92 15.18 -8.01
N VAL A 156 1.38 13.96 -8.08
CA VAL A 156 0.31 13.53 -7.19
C VAL A 156 0.71 12.26 -6.47
N PHE A 157 0.42 12.24 -5.19
CA PHE A 157 0.66 11.14 -4.28
C PHE A 157 -0.57 10.87 -3.45
N TYR A 158 -0.75 9.64 -3.00
CA TYR A 158 -1.74 9.34 -1.98
C TYR A 158 -1.28 8.28 -1.00
N THR A 159 -1.80 8.36 0.22
CA THR A 159 -1.60 7.39 1.29
C THR A 159 -2.95 7.00 1.86
N LEU A 160 -3.05 5.75 2.30
CA LEU A 160 -4.22 5.29 3.03
C LEU A 160 -4.06 5.59 4.52
N GLU A 161 -5.18 5.80 5.20
CA GLU A 161 -5.21 5.91 6.64
C GLU A 161 -4.50 4.73 7.31
N SER A 162 -3.71 5.04 8.34
CA SER A 162 -2.90 4.06 9.09
C SER A 162 -1.88 3.28 8.23
N CYS A 163 -1.66 3.67 6.96
CA CYS A 163 -0.64 3.10 6.09
C CYS A 163 0.46 4.13 5.80
N ARG A 164 1.72 3.69 5.81
CA ARG A 164 2.87 4.54 5.45
C ARG A 164 3.28 4.42 3.98
N LEU A 165 2.66 3.50 3.23
CA LEU A 165 2.97 3.29 1.83
C LEU A 165 2.44 4.46 1.00
N ILE A 166 3.35 5.10 0.26
CA ILE A 166 3.03 6.19 -0.65
C ILE A 166 2.77 5.59 -2.02
N HIS A 167 1.60 5.91 -2.57
CA HIS A 167 1.19 5.51 -3.91
C HIS A 167 1.25 6.69 -4.87
N ARG A 168 1.57 6.41 -6.14
CA ARG A 168 1.41 7.37 -7.23
C ARG A 168 0.29 6.91 -8.17
N PRO A 169 -0.55 7.84 -8.66
CA PRO A 169 -1.56 7.54 -9.66
C PRO A 169 -1.00 6.82 -10.88
N GLY A 170 -1.73 5.81 -11.38
CA GLY A 170 -1.33 5.05 -12.57
C GLY A 170 -0.21 4.04 -12.39
N GLN A 171 0.28 3.78 -11.16
CA GLN A 171 1.26 2.72 -10.92
C GLN A 171 0.63 1.37 -10.57
N HIS A 172 -0.44 1.39 -9.77
CA HIS A 172 -1.11 0.18 -9.29
C HIS A 172 -2.63 0.41 -9.25
N PRO A 173 -3.44 -0.63 -9.52
CA PRO A 173 -4.88 -0.51 -9.36
C PRO A 173 -5.22 -0.32 -7.88
N PHE A 174 -6.16 0.58 -7.60
CA PHE A 174 -6.71 0.73 -6.26
C PHE A 174 -7.51 -0.52 -5.89
N ARG A 175 -7.33 -1.03 -4.67
CA ARG A 175 -8.04 -2.22 -4.20
C ARG A 175 -9.08 -1.83 -3.15
N GLU A 176 -10.35 -2.10 -3.41
CA GLU A 176 -11.43 -1.90 -2.44
C GLU A 176 -11.16 -2.56 -1.08
N LYS A 177 -10.46 -3.71 -1.09
CA LYS A 177 -10.04 -4.41 0.14
C LYS A 177 -9.28 -3.49 1.10
N TRP A 178 -8.47 -2.55 0.60
CA TRP A 178 -7.72 -1.63 1.46
C TRP A 178 -8.65 -0.75 2.31
N LEU A 179 -9.80 -0.31 1.76
CA LEU A 179 -10.79 0.45 2.52
C LEU A 179 -11.52 -0.42 3.56
N LYS A 180 -11.85 -1.67 3.20
CA LYS A 180 -12.47 -2.64 4.11
C LYS A 180 -11.57 -2.92 5.31
N ASP A 181 -10.30 -3.22 5.06
CA ASP A 181 -9.31 -3.54 6.09
C ASP A 181 -9.18 -2.37 7.09
N ILE A 182 -9.19 -1.11 6.64
CA ILE A 182 -9.15 0.07 7.53
C ILE A 182 -10.39 0.13 8.42
N ILE A 183 -11.59 0.00 7.85
CA ILE A 183 -12.85 0.07 8.61
C ILE A 183 -12.95 -1.08 9.61
N GLU A 184 -12.67 -2.30 9.19
CA GLU A 184 -12.71 -3.50 10.03
C GLU A 184 -11.72 -3.39 11.20
N ASN A 185 -10.48 -2.97 10.94
CA ASN A 185 -9.48 -2.78 11.98
C ASN A 185 -9.90 -1.72 13.01
N LYS A 186 -10.49 -0.61 12.57
CA LYS A 186 -11.04 0.40 13.49
C LYS A 186 -12.17 -0.17 14.35
N ILE A 187 -13.07 -0.96 13.76
CA ILE A 187 -14.18 -1.58 14.50
C ILE A 187 -13.65 -2.54 15.55
N ILE A 188 -12.69 -3.41 15.20
CA ILE A 188 -12.05 -4.35 16.12
C ILE A 188 -11.36 -3.61 17.27
N LEU A 189 -10.64 -2.53 16.97
CA LEU A 189 -9.97 -1.72 17.99
C LEU A 189 -10.99 -1.04 18.93
N MET A 190 -12.06 -0.46 18.39
CA MET A 190 -13.12 0.12 19.21
C MET A 190 -13.77 -0.93 20.13
N GLU A 191 -14.01 -2.13 19.64
CA GLU A 191 -14.61 -3.21 20.44
C GLU A 191 -13.68 -3.69 21.57
N ARG A 192 -12.36 -3.65 21.36
CA ARG A 192 -11.36 -3.98 22.39
C ARG A 192 -11.17 -2.88 23.43
N LEU A 193 -11.40 -1.61 23.06
CA LEU A 193 -11.20 -0.46 23.92
C LEU A 193 -12.46 -0.04 24.70
N ASN A 194 -13.61 -0.65 24.41
CA ASN A 194 -14.82 -0.44 25.20
C ASN A 194 -14.63 -1.06 26.61
N PHE A 195 -14.54 -0.20 27.62
CA PHE A 195 -14.70 -0.54 29.05
C PHE A 195 -16.16 -0.82 29.39
#